data_AF-A0A529QWF5-F1
#
_entry.id   AF-A0A529QWF5-F1
#
_cell.length_a   1.000
_cell.length_b   1.000
_cell.length_c   1.000
_cell.angle_alpha   90.00
_cell.angle_beta   90.00
_cell.angle_gamma   90.00
#
_symmetry.space_group_name_H-M   'P 1'
#
loop_
_entity.id
_entity.type
_entity.pdbx_description
1 polymer ?
#
loop_
_entity_poly.entity_id
_entity_poly.type
_entity_poly.pdbx_seq_one_letter_code
_entity_poly.pdbx_strand_id
1 'polypeptide(L)'
;YDNLGNKKLLDVYFTNTGAGTWQVAVFDQSKATPGTSFPYTGGMLGSANLTFDTTTGKLTGATTGVSFTVPGQTLNLDLSKLTQLGTGFTVADAKVNGNAPSSIQKVQIGQDGIIYAQFADGSTKALYKIPLADVQSPDNLTAMPGNVYVQSTDSGAVHIGFANEGKLGSIVSGALENSNVDIAEELTNMIAAQRSYT
;
A
#
# COMPACT_ATOMS: atom_id res chain seq x y z
N TYR A 1 1.29 -16.76 3.87
CA TYR A 1 2.44 -16.92 2.95
C TYR A 1 3.71 -16.96 3.80
N ASP A 2 4.73 -17.71 3.38
CA ASP A 2 6.05 -17.67 4.02
C ASP A 2 6.89 -16.48 3.50
N ASN A 3 8.11 -16.30 4.03
CA ASN A 3 8.99 -15.18 3.63
C ASN A 3 9.43 -15.21 2.16
N LEU A 4 9.33 -16.36 1.50
CA LEU A 4 9.61 -16.53 0.07
C LEU A 4 8.36 -16.42 -0.80
N GLY A 5 7.18 -16.27 -0.18
CA GLY A 5 5.94 -16.13 -0.90
C GLY A 5 5.18 -17.42 -1.20
N ASN A 6 5.59 -18.55 -0.63
CA ASN A 6 4.87 -19.79 -0.82
C ASN A 6 3.57 -19.76 -0.01
N LYS A 7 2.50 -20.30 -0.58
CA LYS A 7 1.23 -20.47 0.12
C LYS A 7 1.41 -21.52 1.23
N LYS A 8 0.93 -21.20 2.43
CA LYS A 8 0.87 -22.09 3.58
C LYS A 8 -0.57 -22.14 4.05
N LEU A 9 -1.16 -23.33 4.03
CA LEU A 9 -2.51 -23.56 4.51
C LEU A 9 -2.43 -24.00 5.96
N LEU A 10 -3.25 -23.38 6.79
CA LEU A 10 -3.27 -23.60 8.23
C LEU A 10 -4.66 -24.06 8.63
N ASP A 11 -4.72 -25.11 9.44
CA ASP A 11 -5.96 -25.58 10.05
C ASP A 11 -6.03 -25.01 11.47
N VAL A 12 -7.16 -24.42 11.85
CA VAL A 12 -7.39 -23.88 13.20
C VAL A 12 -8.42 -24.76 13.88
N TYR A 13 -8.03 -25.39 14.99
CA TYR A 13 -8.88 -26.25 15.78
C TYR A 13 -9.33 -25.58 17.06
N PHE A 14 -10.62 -25.68 17.37
CA PHE A 14 -11.24 -25.16 18.59
C PHE A 14 -11.75 -26.34 19.42
N THR A 15 -11.20 -26.52 20.62
CA THR A 15 -11.61 -27.55 21.57
C THR A 15 -12.30 -26.89 22.76
N ASN A 16 -13.54 -27.27 23.05
CA ASN A 16 -14.23 -26.82 24.26
C ASN A 16 -13.62 -27.55 25.47
N THR A 17 -13.05 -26.82 26.41
CA THR A 17 -12.43 -27.36 27.62
C THR A 17 -13.28 -27.14 28.88
N GLY A 18 -14.40 -26.43 28.77
CA GLY A 18 -15.24 -26.05 29.90
C GLY A 18 -16.20 -24.90 29.58
N ALA A 19 -17.01 -24.52 30.58
CA ALA A 19 -17.98 -23.44 30.42
C ALA A 19 -17.27 -22.11 30.11
N GLY A 20 -17.48 -21.57 28.90
CA GLY A 20 -16.83 -20.34 28.45
C GLY A 20 -15.33 -20.49 28.16
N THR A 21 -14.77 -21.70 28.12
CA THR A 21 -13.33 -21.90 27.92
C THR A 21 -13.05 -22.78 26.71
N TRP A 22 -12.21 -22.28 25.81
CA TRP A 22 -11.83 -22.95 24.57
C TRP A 22 -10.33 -22.96 24.41
N GLN A 23 -9.77 -24.10 24.04
CA GLN A 23 -8.41 -24.17 23.55
C GLN A 23 -8.43 -24.03 22.02
N VAL A 24 -7.61 -23.12 21.51
CA VAL A 24 -7.35 -22.97 20.08
C VAL A 24 -5.97 -23.50 19.77
N ALA A 25 -5.86 -24.36 18.76
CA ALA A 25 -4.60 -24.87 18.26
C ALA A 25 -4.51 -24.67 16.75
N VAL A 26 -3.35 -24.21 16.27
CA VAL A 26 -3.08 -23.95 14.86
C VAL A 26 -2.14 -25.02 14.34
N PHE A 27 -2.47 -25.63 13.21
CA PHE A 27 -1.69 -26.68 12.57
C PHE A 27 -1.30 -26.31 11.14
N ASP A 28 -0.12 -26.75 10.70
CA ASP A 28 0.29 -26.71 9.29
C ASP A 28 -0.32 -27.87 8.52
N GLN A 29 -1.26 -27.56 7.62
CA GLN A 29 -1.98 -28.55 6.83
C GLN A 29 -1.06 -29.43 5.98
N SER A 30 0.12 -28.94 5.59
CA SER A 30 1.10 -29.76 4.85
C SER A 30 1.66 -30.94 5.65
N LYS A 31 1.43 -30.97 6.97
CA LYS A 31 1.83 -32.06 7.87
C LYS A 31 0.67 -33.00 8.21
N ALA A 32 -0.52 -32.77 7.66
CA ALA A 32 -1.65 -33.67 7.80
C ALA A 32 -1.31 -35.04 7.19
N THR A 33 -1.56 -36.11 7.93
CA THR A 33 -1.37 -37.48 7.42
C THR A 33 -2.66 -37.91 6.69
N PRO A 34 -2.58 -38.36 5.42
CA PRO A 34 -3.77 -38.83 4.71
C PRO A 34 -4.48 -39.95 5.47
N GLY A 35 -5.80 -39.87 5.60
CA GLY A 35 -6.62 -40.89 6.26
C GLY A 35 -6.67 -40.82 7.79
N THR A 36 -6.04 -39.81 8.43
CA THR A 36 -6.17 -39.58 9.88
C THR A 36 -7.20 -38.51 10.19
N SER A 37 -7.94 -38.69 11.29
CA SER A 37 -8.88 -37.68 11.80
C SER A 37 -8.14 -36.43 12.29
N PHE A 38 -8.78 -35.28 12.13
CA PHE A 38 -8.34 -34.02 12.74
C PHE A 38 -8.79 -33.96 14.22
N PRO A 39 -7.98 -33.43 15.16
CA PRO A 39 -6.63 -32.89 14.99
C PRO A 39 -5.57 -33.98 14.78
N TYR A 40 -4.61 -33.74 13.88
CA TYR A 40 -3.49 -34.65 13.62
C TYR A 40 -2.28 -34.33 14.52
N THR A 41 -1.45 -35.33 14.81
CA THR A 41 -0.36 -35.22 15.79
C THR A 41 0.81 -34.34 15.32
N GLY A 42 1.05 -34.27 14.01
CA GLY A 42 2.16 -33.48 13.44
C GLY A 42 1.80 -32.02 13.17
N GLY A 43 2.77 -31.12 13.21
CA GLY A 43 2.59 -29.78 12.64
C GLY A 43 1.79 -28.78 13.47
N MET A 44 1.54 -29.02 14.76
CA MET A 44 1.03 -27.98 15.66
C MET A 44 2.05 -26.83 15.73
N LEU A 45 1.64 -25.64 15.33
CA LEU A 45 2.48 -24.44 15.28
C LEU A 45 2.35 -23.57 16.53
N GLY A 46 1.19 -23.63 17.19
CA GLY A 46 0.92 -22.87 18.40
C GLY A 46 -0.46 -23.17 18.96
N SER A 47 -0.65 -22.86 20.24
CA SER A 47 -1.94 -22.99 20.92
C SER A 47 -2.16 -21.88 21.92
N ALA A 48 -3.41 -21.51 22.14
CA ALA A 48 -3.82 -20.56 23.17
C ALA A 48 -5.12 -21.00 23.82
N ASN A 49 -5.33 -20.59 25.08
CA ASN A 49 -6.61 -20.74 25.74
C ASN A 49 -7.36 -19.41 25.66
N LEU A 50 -8.58 -19.47 25.17
CA LEU A 50 -9.54 -18.38 25.10
C LEU A 50 -10.59 -18.57 26.19
N THR A 51 -10.94 -17.47 26.82
CA THR A 51 -11.97 -17.40 27.85
C THR A 51 -13.05 -16.43 27.37
N PHE A 52 -14.30 -16.80 27.56
CA PHE A 52 -15.48 -16.03 27.14
C PHE A 52 -16.37 -15.78 28.34
N ASP A 53 -16.98 -14.61 28.36
CA ASP A 53 -18.00 -14.29 29.34
C ASP A 53 -19.28 -15.05 29.01
N THR A 54 -19.75 -15.86 29.96
CA THR A 54 -20.91 -16.75 29.76
C THR A 54 -22.24 -16.01 29.70
N THR A 55 -22.28 -14.71 30.01
CA THR A 55 -23.48 -13.87 29.98
C THR A 55 -23.57 -13.09 28.67
N THR A 56 -22.45 -12.52 28.22
CA THR A 56 -22.39 -11.67 27.03
C THR A 56 -21.89 -12.39 25.78
N GLY A 57 -21.26 -13.56 25.94
CA GLY A 57 -20.65 -14.33 24.85
C GLY A 57 -19.39 -13.69 24.27
N LYS A 58 -18.88 -12.61 24.85
CA LYS A 58 -17.69 -11.92 24.36
C LYS A 58 -16.42 -12.57 24.89
N LEU A 59 -15.35 -12.50 24.10
CA LEU A 59 -14.03 -12.91 24.56
C LEU A 59 -13.61 -12.03 25.75
N THR A 60 -13.24 -12.68 26.85
CA THR A 60 -12.80 -12.05 28.10
C THR A 60 -11.53 -12.74 28.57
N GLY A 61 -10.39 -12.06 28.49
CA GLY A 61 -9.10 -12.63 28.89
C GLY A 61 -7.94 -11.83 28.33
N ALA A 62 -6.74 -12.03 28.90
CA ALA A 62 -5.52 -11.38 28.40
C ALA A 62 -5.07 -11.95 27.04
N THR A 63 -5.41 -13.21 26.76
CA THR A 63 -5.05 -13.90 25.52
C THR A 63 -6.11 -13.67 24.47
N THR A 64 -5.76 -12.93 23.42
CA THR A 64 -6.66 -12.56 22.33
C THR A 64 -6.29 -13.21 21.00
N GLY A 65 -5.31 -14.10 20.97
CA GLY A 65 -4.82 -14.69 19.73
C GLY A 65 -3.81 -15.81 19.95
N VAL A 66 -3.34 -16.36 18.83
CA VAL A 66 -2.29 -17.38 18.80
C VAL A 66 -1.11 -16.84 18.00
N SER A 67 0.04 -16.70 18.65
CA SER A 67 1.31 -16.45 17.96
C SER A 67 1.94 -17.78 17.56
N PHE A 68 2.36 -17.90 16.31
CA PHE A 68 3.02 -19.09 15.80
C PHE A 68 3.98 -18.74 14.67
N THR A 69 4.91 -19.64 14.37
CA THR A 69 5.93 -19.41 13.35
C THR A 69 5.63 -20.24 12.11
N VAL A 70 5.55 -19.56 10.97
CA VAL A 70 5.62 -20.17 9.64
C VAL A 70 7.06 -19.97 9.14
N PRO A 71 7.65 -20.83 8.29
CA PRO A 71 9.04 -20.69 7.89
C PRO A 71 9.44 -19.24 7.55
N GLY A 72 10.39 -18.71 8.34
CA GLY A 72 10.94 -17.38 8.16
C GLY A 72 10.18 -16.20 8.76
N GLN A 73 8.98 -16.37 9.34
CA GLN A 73 8.20 -15.27 9.95
C GLN A 73 7.32 -15.72 11.12
N THR A 74 7.27 -14.92 12.18
CA THR A 74 6.26 -15.05 13.24
C THR A 74 4.96 -14.39 12.79
N LEU A 75 3.86 -15.13 12.87
CA LEU A 75 2.51 -14.66 12.59
C LEU A 75 1.70 -14.62 13.89
N ASN A 76 0.77 -13.67 13.97
CA ASN A 76 -0.21 -13.59 15.05
C ASN A 76 -1.61 -13.73 14.46
N LEU A 77 -2.32 -14.78 14.87
CA LEU A 77 -3.74 -14.93 14.59
C LEU A 77 -4.53 -14.18 15.66
N ASP A 78 -5.02 -13.01 15.30
CA ASP A 78 -5.91 -12.21 16.15
C ASP A 78 -7.32 -12.81 16.16
N LEU A 79 -7.78 -13.17 17.35
CA LEU A 79 -9.08 -13.77 17.65
C LEU A 79 -9.92 -12.88 18.58
N SER A 80 -9.49 -11.63 18.83
CA SER A 80 -10.13 -10.69 19.76
C SER A 80 -11.61 -10.42 19.49
N LYS A 81 -12.05 -10.63 18.24
CA LYS A 81 -13.43 -10.39 17.79
C LYS A 81 -14.32 -11.63 17.81
N LEU A 82 -13.83 -12.78 18.29
CA LEU A 82 -14.64 -13.97 18.43
C LEU A 82 -15.74 -13.78 19.49
N THR A 83 -16.85 -14.48 19.28
CA THR A 83 -17.94 -14.60 20.24
C THR A 83 -18.36 -16.05 20.40
N GLN A 84 -18.81 -16.40 21.60
CA GLN A 84 -19.43 -17.69 21.90
C GLN A 84 -20.93 -17.48 22.05
N LEU A 85 -21.71 -18.01 21.11
CA LEU A 85 -23.16 -17.95 21.08
C LEU A 85 -23.76 -19.37 21.00
N GLY A 86 -25.05 -19.51 21.29
CA GLY A 86 -25.78 -20.79 21.26
C GLY A 86 -26.07 -21.34 19.86
N THR A 87 -25.31 -20.97 18.84
CA THR A 87 -25.47 -21.41 17.45
C THR A 87 -24.29 -22.28 17.02
N GLY A 88 -24.42 -22.97 15.89
CA GLY A 88 -23.31 -23.70 15.29
C GLY A 88 -22.10 -22.81 14.96
N PHE A 89 -20.91 -23.39 14.96
CA PHE A 89 -19.68 -22.69 14.59
C PHE A 89 -19.76 -22.15 13.16
N THR A 90 -19.45 -20.87 12.98
CA THR A 90 -19.44 -20.20 11.68
C THR A 90 -18.27 -19.22 11.63
N VAL A 91 -17.54 -19.20 10.51
CA VAL A 91 -16.50 -18.20 10.25
C VAL A 91 -17.13 -17.05 9.47
N ALA A 92 -17.31 -15.90 10.13
CA ALA A 92 -17.96 -14.74 9.51
C ALA A 92 -17.00 -13.92 8.63
N ASP A 93 -15.76 -13.72 9.08
CA ASP A 93 -14.74 -12.95 8.36
C ASP A 93 -13.36 -13.50 8.71
N ALA A 94 -12.52 -13.70 7.70
CA ALA A 94 -11.15 -14.17 7.84
C ALA A 94 -10.25 -13.37 6.90
N LYS A 95 -9.39 -12.53 7.49
CA LYS A 95 -8.47 -11.67 6.74
C LYS A 95 -7.05 -12.14 6.91
N VAL A 96 -6.30 -12.11 5.82
CA VAL A 96 -4.85 -12.35 5.80
C VAL A 96 -4.17 -11.13 5.18
N ASN A 97 -3.01 -10.77 5.71
CA ASN A 97 -2.23 -9.60 5.29
C ASN A 97 -0.94 -9.98 4.55
N GLY A 98 -0.86 -11.20 4.00
CA GLY A 98 0.27 -11.66 3.20
C GLY A 98 -0.14 -11.89 1.75
N ASN A 99 0.80 -11.69 0.83
CA ASN A 99 0.64 -11.93 -0.59
C ASN A 99 1.78 -12.78 -1.15
N ALA A 100 1.56 -13.36 -2.32
CA ALA A 100 2.63 -13.97 -3.10
C ALA A 100 3.48 -12.88 -3.77
N PRO A 101 4.74 -13.18 -4.16
CA PRO A 101 5.56 -12.33 -5.00
C PRO A 101 4.79 -12.01 -6.26
N SER A 102 4.68 -10.72 -6.54
CA SER A 102 4.01 -10.22 -7.72
C SER A 102 4.95 -9.30 -8.46
N SER A 103 5.00 -9.43 -9.79
CA SER A 103 5.68 -8.47 -10.64
C SER A 103 4.90 -7.16 -10.69
N ILE A 104 5.60 -6.06 -11.00
CA ILE A 104 4.98 -4.79 -11.34
C ILE A 104 4.45 -4.92 -12.77
N GLN A 105 3.15 -4.65 -12.96
CA GLN A 105 2.55 -4.62 -14.30
C GLN A 105 2.50 -3.21 -14.89
N LYS A 106 2.23 -2.21 -14.05
CA LYS A 106 2.06 -0.84 -14.50
C LYS A 106 2.63 0.14 -13.48
N VAL A 107 3.19 1.23 -13.97
CA VAL A 107 3.51 2.41 -13.17
C VAL A 107 2.53 3.50 -13.57
N GLN A 108 1.97 4.18 -12.58
CA GLN A 108 1.05 5.30 -12.78
C GLN A 108 1.48 6.48 -11.91
N ILE A 109 1.38 7.69 -12.43
CA ILE A 109 1.64 8.92 -11.68
C ILE A 109 0.29 9.54 -11.35
N GLY A 110 0.02 9.75 -10.06
CA GLY A 110 -1.17 10.44 -9.58
C GLY A 110 -1.10 11.95 -9.82
N GLN A 111 -2.26 12.61 -9.73
CA GLN A 111 -2.33 14.08 -9.88
C GLN A 111 -1.67 14.83 -8.73
N ASP A 112 -1.46 14.15 -7.61
CA ASP A 112 -0.71 14.56 -6.42
C ASP A 112 0.82 14.33 -6.56
N GLY A 113 1.27 13.86 -7.72
CA GLY A 113 2.67 13.57 -8.00
C GLY A 113 3.18 12.28 -7.40
N ILE A 114 2.32 11.45 -6.79
CA ILE A 114 2.74 10.16 -6.25
C ILE A 114 2.86 9.14 -7.39
N ILE A 115 4.01 8.50 -7.49
CA ILE A 115 4.28 7.39 -8.39
C ILE A 115 3.83 6.10 -7.71
N TYR A 116 2.85 5.43 -8.30
CA TYR A 116 2.33 4.15 -7.86
C TYR A 116 2.81 3.03 -8.77
N ALA A 117 3.31 1.94 -8.17
CA ALA A 117 3.42 0.66 -8.85
C ALA A 117 2.15 -0.16 -8.61
N GLN A 118 1.53 -0.59 -9.70
CA GLN A 118 0.46 -1.58 -9.71
C GLN A 118 1.05 -2.96 -9.97
N PHE A 119 0.83 -3.86 -9.04
CA PHE A 119 1.30 -5.24 -9.11
C PHE A 119 0.30 -6.13 -9.85
N ALA A 120 0.77 -7.28 -10.36
CA ALA A 120 -0.07 -8.29 -11.01
C ALA A 120 -1.17 -8.87 -10.11
N ASP A 121 -0.97 -8.87 -8.79
CA ASP A 121 -2.00 -9.22 -7.80
C ASP A 121 -3.10 -8.15 -7.61
N GLY A 122 -3.02 -7.04 -8.34
CA GLY A 122 -3.96 -5.92 -8.29
C GLY A 122 -3.68 -4.91 -7.17
N SER A 123 -2.73 -5.20 -6.29
CA SER A 123 -2.32 -4.26 -5.25
C SER A 123 -1.56 -3.08 -5.83
N THR A 124 -1.64 -1.93 -5.15
CA THR A 124 -0.92 -0.71 -5.51
C THR A 124 -0.04 -0.26 -4.36
N LYS A 125 1.20 0.12 -4.67
CA LYS A 125 2.15 0.66 -3.68
C LYS A 125 2.70 1.99 -4.15
N ALA A 126 2.68 2.99 -3.28
CA ALA A 126 3.39 4.25 -3.50
C ALA A 126 4.90 4.00 -3.46
N LEU A 127 5.61 4.44 -4.50
CA LEU A 127 7.06 4.29 -4.65
C LEU A 127 7.81 5.58 -4.34
N TYR A 128 7.29 6.71 -4.86
CA TYR A 128 7.95 8.00 -4.78
C TYR A 128 6.92 9.13 -4.92
N LYS A 129 7.27 10.35 -4.50
CA LYS A 129 6.45 11.55 -4.70
C LYS A 129 7.31 12.60 -5.40
N ILE A 130 6.90 13.03 -6.59
CA ILE A 130 7.65 13.97 -7.42
C ILE A 130 7.60 15.35 -6.75
N PRO A 131 8.75 15.93 -6.35
CA PRO A 131 8.78 17.31 -5.87
C PRO A 131 8.64 18.27 -7.04
N LEU A 132 7.95 19.39 -6.80
CA LEU A 132 7.87 20.53 -7.69
C LEU A 132 8.64 21.71 -7.07
N ALA A 133 9.06 22.64 -7.91
CA ALA A 133 9.78 23.82 -7.50
C ALA A 133 9.10 25.08 -8.05
N ASP A 134 9.03 26.12 -7.23
CA ASP A 134 8.59 27.47 -7.59
C ASP A 134 9.67 28.48 -7.21
N VAL A 135 9.69 29.63 -7.89
CA VAL A 135 10.57 30.76 -7.58
C VAL A 135 9.75 32.03 -7.55
N GLN A 136 10.22 33.04 -6.82
CA GLN A 136 9.47 34.29 -6.68
C GLN A 136 9.27 35.02 -8.02
N SER A 137 10.29 35.01 -8.89
CA SER A 137 10.26 35.65 -10.20
C SER A 137 10.71 34.67 -11.29
N PRO A 138 9.81 33.85 -11.86
CA PRO A 138 10.13 32.85 -12.89
C PRO A 138 10.76 33.46 -14.15
N ASP A 139 10.34 34.66 -14.54
CA ASP A 139 10.85 35.37 -15.72
C ASP A 139 12.34 35.74 -15.61
N ASN A 140 12.88 35.78 -14.38
CA ASN A 140 14.28 36.12 -14.11
C ASN A 140 15.17 34.89 -13.94
N LEU A 141 14.68 33.68 -14.24
CA LEU A 141 15.52 32.48 -14.26
C LEU A 141 16.53 32.54 -15.41
N THR A 142 17.72 32.03 -15.18
CA THR A 142 18.72 31.93 -16.25
C THR A 142 18.43 30.70 -17.10
N ALA A 143 18.09 30.92 -18.37
CA ALA A 143 17.89 29.83 -19.33
C ALA A 143 19.22 29.13 -19.64
N MET A 144 19.18 27.80 -19.66
CA MET A 144 20.30 26.93 -20.00
C MET A 144 19.93 26.07 -21.22
N PRO A 145 20.92 25.56 -21.98
CA PRO A 145 20.65 24.69 -23.11
C PRO A 145 19.82 23.45 -22.70
N GLY A 146 18.79 23.11 -23.48
CA GLY A 146 17.97 21.90 -23.28
C GLY A 146 16.65 22.09 -22.54
N ASN A 147 16.02 23.28 -22.61
CA ASN A 147 14.76 23.62 -21.93
C ASN A 147 14.84 23.51 -20.40
N VAL A 148 16.01 23.83 -19.84
CA VAL A 148 16.23 23.84 -18.39
C VAL A 148 16.58 25.25 -17.93
N TYR A 149 16.20 25.54 -16.70
CA TYR A 149 16.39 26.84 -16.08
C TYR A 149 17.18 26.67 -14.78
N VAL A 150 18.05 27.63 -14.48
CA VAL A 150 18.79 27.68 -13.22
C VAL A 150 18.42 28.94 -12.45
N GLN A 151 18.40 28.81 -11.13
CA GLN A 151 18.18 29.93 -10.22
C GLN A 151 19.24 31.03 -10.45
N SER A 152 18.77 32.28 -10.51
CA SER A 152 19.62 33.48 -10.56
C SER A 152 19.50 34.28 -9.25
N THR A 153 20.31 35.32 -9.09
CA THR A 153 20.14 36.27 -7.98
C THR A 153 18.80 37.00 -8.04
N ASP A 154 18.28 37.23 -9.24
CA ASP A 154 17.08 38.05 -9.49
C ASP A 154 15.79 37.22 -9.56
N SER A 155 15.90 35.89 -9.67
CA SER A 155 14.74 34.96 -9.61
C SER A 155 14.22 34.75 -8.19
N GLY A 156 15.03 35.05 -7.18
CA GLY A 156 14.76 34.74 -5.78
C GLY A 156 15.08 33.27 -5.42
N ALA A 157 14.72 32.88 -4.20
CA ALA A 157 14.95 31.54 -3.67
C ALA A 157 14.06 30.47 -4.34
N VAL A 158 14.58 29.26 -4.51
CA VAL A 158 13.79 28.10 -4.94
C VAL A 158 13.00 27.55 -3.76
N HIS A 159 11.70 27.46 -3.93
CA HIS A 159 10.76 26.83 -2.99
C HIS A 159 10.35 25.47 -3.51
N ILE A 160 10.71 24.42 -2.80
CA ILE A 160 10.36 23.04 -3.15
C ILE A 160 9.12 22.63 -2.35
N GLY A 161 8.17 22.01 -3.03
CA GLY A 161 6.97 21.42 -2.43
C GLY A 161 6.45 20.26 -3.27
N PHE A 162 5.18 19.92 -3.08
CA PHE A 162 4.54 18.87 -3.85
C PHE A 162 3.33 19.40 -4.63
N ALA A 163 2.87 18.61 -5.60
CA ALA A 163 1.69 18.95 -6.38
C ALA A 163 0.45 19.16 -5.48
N ASN A 164 -0.38 20.13 -5.84
CA ASN A 164 -1.56 20.59 -5.09
C ASN A 164 -1.27 21.19 -3.70
N GLU A 165 -0.02 21.59 -3.41
CA GLU A 165 0.34 22.29 -2.17
C GLU A 165 0.74 23.75 -2.43
N GLY A 166 0.22 24.69 -1.64
CA GLY A 166 0.56 26.11 -1.75
C GLY A 166 0.16 26.72 -3.10
N LYS A 167 1.15 27.23 -3.85
CA LYS A 167 0.97 27.79 -5.21
C LYS A 167 1.27 26.76 -6.31
N LEU A 168 1.65 25.54 -5.96
CA LEU A 168 2.05 24.51 -6.92
C LEU A 168 0.81 23.85 -7.52
N GLY A 169 0.81 23.70 -8.85
CA GLY A 169 -0.27 23.05 -9.60
C GLY A 169 -0.36 21.53 -9.39
N SER A 170 -1.29 20.91 -10.11
CA SER A 170 -1.41 19.45 -10.20
C SER A 170 -0.50 18.87 -11.28
N ILE A 171 -0.19 17.58 -11.19
CA ILE A 171 0.51 16.86 -12.27
C ILE A 171 -0.51 16.18 -13.18
N VAL A 172 -0.35 16.31 -14.50
CA VAL A 172 -1.12 15.55 -15.49
C VAL A 172 -0.23 14.49 -16.10
N SER A 173 -0.47 13.22 -15.75
CA SER A 173 0.29 12.10 -16.28
C SER A 173 -0.14 11.75 -17.71
N GLY A 174 0.82 11.37 -18.56
CA GLY A 174 0.55 10.93 -19.94
C GLY A 174 0.23 12.07 -20.92
N ALA A 175 0.46 13.32 -20.51
CA ALA A 175 0.32 14.50 -21.36
C ALA A 175 1.67 15.22 -21.50
N LEU A 176 1.83 15.96 -22.60
CA LEU A 176 2.94 16.86 -22.85
C LEU A 176 2.40 18.28 -22.98
N GLU A 177 3.02 19.23 -22.30
CA GLU A 177 2.67 20.65 -22.42
C GLU A 177 3.16 21.20 -23.76
N ASN A 178 2.30 21.92 -24.47
CA ASN A 178 2.64 22.51 -25.77
C ASN A 178 3.26 23.90 -25.58
N SER A 179 3.96 24.39 -26.60
CA SER A 179 4.46 25.76 -26.60
C SER A 179 3.31 26.76 -26.50
N ASN A 180 3.55 27.85 -25.76
CA ASN A 180 2.65 28.98 -25.65
C ASN A 180 2.81 30.01 -26.79
N VAL A 181 3.65 29.73 -27.80
CA VAL A 181 3.93 30.64 -28.92
C VAL A 181 2.80 30.64 -29.95
N ASP A 182 2.30 31.83 -30.31
CA ASP A 182 1.38 32.03 -31.44
C ASP A 182 2.15 32.45 -32.71
N ILE A 183 2.16 31.57 -33.71
CA ILE A 183 2.90 31.76 -34.96
C ILE A 183 2.40 33.00 -35.74
N ALA A 184 1.11 33.33 -35.67
CA ALA A 184 0.56 34.46 -36.42
C ALA A 184 1.05 35.81 -35.85
N GLU A 185 1.14 35.90 -34.52
CA GLU A 185 1.67 37.06 -33.81
C GLU A 185 3.17 37.21 -34.07
N GLU A 186 3.93 36.11 -33.95
CA GLU A 186 5.38 36.11 -34.22
C GLU A 186 5.71 36.54 -35.65
N LEU A 187 4.93 36.11 -36.65
CA LEU A 187 5.14 36.52 -38.04
C LEU A 187 4.88 38.02 -38.23
N THR A 188 3.84 38.55 -37.58
CA THR A 188 3.49 39.97 -37.66
C THR A 188 4.57 40.84 -37.01
N ASN A 189 5.06 40.40 -35.85
CA ASN A 189 6.17 41.05 -35.14
C ASN A 189 7.46 41.05 -35.98
N MET A 190 7.76 39.95 -36.69
CA MET A 190 8.91 39.88 -37.59
C MET A 190 8.80 40.86 -38.77
N ILE A 191 7.62 40.97 -39.38
CA ILE A 191 7.37 41.94 -40.48
C ILE A 191 7.49 43.38 -39.96
N ALA A 192 6.95 43.67 -38.78
CA ALA A 192 7.04 45.00 -38.16
C ALA A 192 8.50 45.38 -37.85
N ALA A 193 9.27 44.46 -37.26
CA ALA A 193 10.68 44.66 -36.99
C ALA A 193 11.49 44.89 -38.29
N GLN A 194 11.21 44.13 -39.34
CA GLN A 194 11.86 44.29 -40.65
C GLN A 194 11.53 45.63 -41.30
N ARG A 195 10.27 46.11 -41.21
CA ARG A 195 9.86 47.44 -41.68
C ARG A 195 10.51 48.57 -40.88
N SER A 196 10.72 48.39 -39.58
CA SER A 196 11.38 49.40 -38.75
C SER A 196 12.89 49.53 -39.05
N TYR A 197 13.48 48.52 -39.68
CA TYR A 197 14.90 48.49 -40.03
C TYR A 197 15.20 49.13 -41.40
N THR A 198 14.23 49.07 -42.34
CA THR A 198 14.33 49.65 -43.69
C THR A 198 13.81 51.08 -43.74
#